data_AF-R2SPR6-F1
#
_entry.id   AF-R2SPR6-F1
#
_cell.length_a   1.000
_cell.length_b   1.000
_cell.length_c   1.000
_cell.angle_alpha   90.00
_cell.angle_beta   90.00
_cell.angle_gamma   90.00
#
_symmetry.space_group_name_H-M   'P 1'
#
loop_
_entity.id
_entity.type
_entity.pdbx_description
1 polymer ?
#
loop_
_entity_poly.entity_id
_entity_poly.type
_entity_poly.pdbx_seq_one_letter_code
_entity_poly.pdbx_strand_id
1 'polypeptide(L)'
;MNYKKIQQKNIPGLTFFGDVLPAAIDNFQLSIGDLFESVEDKPLEEFERQMTEDGNKRTYLVKMPEKYVEKSFKSDFYKAALQEEIDSDCLGKIHSIRYYKDFEGKYLVQFIFDIK
;
A
#
# COMPACT_ATOMS: atom_id res chain seq x y z
N MET A 1 1.73 -11.72 -11.63
CA MET A 1 2.87 -10.83 -12.00
C MET A 1 4.04 -11.12 -11.09
N ASN A 2 5.30 -10.83 -11.45
CA ASN A 2 6.42 -10.86 -10.50
C ASN A 2 7.35 -9.67 -10.81
N TYR A 3 7.25 -8.61 -10.00
CA TYR A 3 7.99 -7.37 -10.22
C TYR A 3 9.31 -7.43 -9.48
N LYS A 4 10.41 -7.69 -10.19
CA LYS A 4 11.73 -7.90 -9.58
C LYS A 4 12.33 -6.67 -8.87
N LYS A 5 11.77 -5.46 -9.05
CA LYS A 5 12.30 -4.20 -8.51
C LYS A 5 11.20 -3.28 -8.00
N ILE A 6 10.35 -3.78 -7.10
CA ILE A 6 9.18 -3.01 -6.64
C ILE A 6 9.53 -1.67 -5.99
N GLN A 7 10.73 -1.46 -5.45
CA GLN A 7 11.09 -0.21 -4.77
C GLN A 7 11.27 1.01 -5.70
N GLN A 8 11.51 0.75 -7.00
CA GLN A 8 11.75 1.81 -7.98
C GLN A 8 10.46 2.57 -8.30
N LYS A 9 10.57 3.87 -8.62
CA LYS A 9 9.43 4.64 -9.13
C LYS A 9 9.03 4.22 -10.55
N ASN A 10 10.02 3.80 -11.35
CA ASN A 10 9.81 3.33 -12.72
C ASN A 10 9.96 1.81 -12.74
N ILE A 11 8.85 1.11 -12.50
CA ILE A 11 8.81 -0.35 -12.51
C ILE A 11 8.41 -0.80 -13.94
N PRO A 12 9.22 -1.61 -14.63
CA PRO A 12 8.87 -2.13 -15.95
C PRO A 12 7.51 -2.86 -15.93
N GLY A 13 6.64 -2.53 -16.89
CA GLY A 13 5.28 -3.08 -16.97
C GLY A 13 4.24 -2.35 -16.12
N LEU A 14 4.64 -1.31 -15.38
CA LEU A 14 3.75 -0.46 -14.60
C LEU A 14 3.78 0.98 -15.09
N THR A 15 2.60 1.56 -15.25
CA THR A 15 2.40 2.98 -15.53
C THR A 15 2.13 3.69 -14.21
N PHE A 16 3.05 4.57 -13.81
CA PHE A 16 2.91 5.42 -12.64
C PHE A 16 1.89 6.54 -12.89
N PHE A 17 0.96 6.77 -11.96
CA PHE A 17 -0.05 7.82 -12.12
C PHE A 17 -0.27 8.72 -10.90
N GLY A 18 0.44 8.48 -9.80
CA GLY A 18 0.38 9.39 -8.67
C GLY A 18 1.11 8.92 -7.42
N ASP A 19 1.48 9.88 -6.59
CA ASP A 19 2.04 9.68 -5.25
C ASP A 19 1.05 10.25 -4.22
N VAL A 20 0.97 9.64 -3.03
CA VAL A 20 0.38 10.33 -1.87
C VAL A 20 1.38 11.36 -1.38
N LEU A 21 0.96 12.61 -1.29
CA LEU A 21 1.81 13.70 -0.80
C LEU A 21 2.20 13.47 0.67
N PRO A 22 3.36 13.98 1.14
CA PRO A 22 3.82 13.80 2.52
C PRO A 22 2.76 14.17 3.58
N ALA A 23 2.07 15.31 3.42
CA ALA A 23 1.01 15.72 4.34
C ALA A 23 -0.18 14.74 4.38
N ALA A 24 -0.49 14.09 3.26
CA ALA A 24 -1.52 13.06 3.21
C ALA A 24 -1.03 11.73 3.78
N ILE A 25 0.27 11.47 3.78
CA ILE A 25 0.89 10.33 4.49
C ILE A 25 0.84 10.58 6.00
N ASP A 26 1.19 11.78 6.48
CA ASP A 26 1.12 12.12 7.90
C ASP A 26 -0.32 12.03 8.42
N ASN A 27 -1.28 12.59 7.68
CA ASN A 27 -2.70 12.44 7.99
C ASN A 27 -3.15 10.98 7.94
N PHE A 28 -2.66 10.20 6.96
CA PHE A 28 -2.97 8.78 6.88
C PHE A 28 -2.39 8.01 8.07
N GLN A 29 -1.17 8.30 8.52
CA GLN A 29 -0.57 7.69 9.71
C GLN A 29 -1.37 7.99 10.99
N LEU A 30 -1.79 9.25 11.17
CA LEU A 30 -2.67 9.63 12.28
C LEU A 30 -4.03 8.92 12.17
N SER A 31 -4.58 8.87 10.96
CA SER A 31 -5.86 8.25 10.69
C SER A 31 -5.79 6.72 10.69
N ILE A 32 -4.63 6.07 10.57
CA ILE A 32 -4.51 4.61 10.61
C ILE A 32 -5.00 4.10 11.97
N GLY A 33 -4.71 4.81 13.06
CA GLY A 33 -5.31 4.48 14.37
C GLY A 33 -6.84 4.56 14.33
N ASP A 34 -7.38 5.69 13.87
CA ASP A 34 -8.83 5.96 13.83
C ASP A 34 -9.60 5.10 12.80
N LEU A 35 -8.96 4.72 11.68
CA LEU A 35 -9.49 3.88 10.59
C LEU A 35 -9.74 2.45 11.06
N PHE A 36 -9.00 1.98 12.05
CA PHE A 36 -9.10 0.62 12.56
C PHE A 36 -10.04 0.50 13.76
N GLU A 37 -10.25 1.57 14.54
CA GLU A 37 -11.27 1.60 15.61
C GLU A 37 -12.71 1.57 15.08
N SER A 38 -12.94 1.97 13.83
CA SER A 38 -14.28 2.26 13.28
C SER A 38 -14.79 1.30 12.19
N VAL A 39 -13.96 0.37 11.70
CA VAL A 39 -14.31 -0.50 10.56
C VAL A 39 -14.12 -1.96 10.95
N GLU A 40 -15.02 -2.87 10.56
CA GLU A 40 -14.85 -4.32 10.82
C GLU A 40 -13.57 -4.87 10.17
N ASP A 41 -12.91 -5.83 10.82
CA ASP A 41 -11.73 -6.50 10.25
C ASP A 41 -12.13 -7.30 9.00
N LYS A 42 -11.41 -7.07 7.89
CA LYS A 42 -11.65 -7.75 6.62
C LYS A 42 -10.48 -8.69 6.32
N PRO A 43 -10.74 -9.95 5.91
CA PRO A 43 -9.68 -10.92 5.68
C PRO A 43 -8.73 -10.47 4.57
N LEU A 44 -7.43 -10.53 4.87
CA LEU A 44 -6.32 -10.13 4.00
C LEU A 44 -6.17 -11.01 2.74
N GLU A 45 -6.78 -12.19 2.75
CA GLU A 45 -6.66 -13.25 1.73
C GLU A 45 -7.16 -12.84 0.33
N GLU A 46 -7.90 -11.74 0.18
CA GLU A 46 -8.39 -11.26 -1.12
C GLU A 46 -7.35 -10.49 -1.95
N PHE A 47 -6.21 -10.09 -1.36
CA PHE A 47 -5.27 -9.19 -2.03
C PHE A 47 -3.99 -9.89 -2.47
N GLU A 48 -3.75 -9.95 -3.79
CA GLU A 48 -2.46 -10.33 -4.34
C GLU A 48 -1.39 -9.28 -3.93
N ARG A 49 -0.49 -9.63 -3.01
CA ARG A 49 0.62 -8.77 -2.56
C ARG A 49 2.00 -9.36 -2.88
N GLN A 50 2.97 -8.47 -3.09
CA GLN A 50 4.40 -8.79 -3.19
C GLN A 50 5.17 -7.96 -2.18
N MET A 51 6.01 -8.63 -1.39
CA MET A 51 6.86 -8.00 -0.40
C MET A 51 8.31 -8.02 -0.84
N THR A 52 9.04 -6.96 -0.56
CA THR A 52 10.50 -6.89 -0.73
C THR A 52 11.10 -6.04 0.37
N GLU A 53 12.18 -6.53 0.95
CA GLU A 53 13.03 -5.79 1.89
C GLU A 53 14.38 -5.52 1.22
N ASP A 54 14.86 -4.28 1.33
CA ASP A 54 16.22 -3.89 0.89
C ASP A 54 16.76 -2.85 1.86
N GLY A 55 17.87 -3.18 2.53
CA GLY A 55 18.47 -2.33 3.56
C GLY A 55 17.47 -1.96 4.65
N ASN A 56 17.21 -0.66 4.79
CA ASN A 56 16.29 -0.09 5.79
C ASN A 56 14.88 0.16 5.23
N LYS A 57 14.50 -0.48 4.12
CA LYS A 57 13.18 -0.29 3.52
C LYS A 57 12.44 -1.60 3.32
N ARG A 58 11.18 -1.62 3.75
CA ARG A 58 10.20 -2.67 3.44
C ARG A 58 9.19 -2.11 2.45
N THR A 59 8.90 -2.84 1.40
CA THR A 59 7.95 -2.42 0.37
C THR A 59 6.92 -3.50 0.12
N TYR A 60 5.66 -3.09 0.05
CA TYR A 60 4.54 -3.90 -0.40
C TYR A 60 4.01 -3.36 -1.71
N LEU A 61 3.84 -4.22 -2.71
CA LEU A 61 3.09 -3.92 -3.91
C LEU A 61 1.82 -4.77 -3.89
N VAL A 62 0.67 -4.11 -3.74
CA VAL A 62 -0.63 -4.75 -3.55
C VAL A 62 -1.52 -4.45 -4.74
N LYS A 63 -2.08 -5.50 -5.34
CA LYS A 63 -3.08 -5.34 -6.40
C LYS A 63 -4.40 -4.90 -5.77
N MET A 64 -4.96 -3.83 -6.30
CA MET A 64 -6.19 -3.22 -5.84
C MET A 64 -7.38 -3.76 -6.66
N PRO A 65 -8.33 -4.47 -6.03
CA PRO A 65 -9.59 -4.86 -6.65
C PRO A 65 -10.37 -3.64 -7.13
N GLU A 66 -11.10 -3.79 -8.24
CA GLU A 66 -11.84 -2.68 -8.86
C GLU A 66 -12.84 -2.01 -7.89
N LYS A 67 -13.47 -2.80 -7.01
CA LYS A 67 -14.38 -2.31 -5.96
C LYS A 67 -13.77 -1.22 -5.06
N TYR A 68 -12.46 -1.19 -4.92
CA TYR A 68 -11.77 -0.24 -4.04
C TYR A 68 -11.21 0.99 -4.77
N VAL A 69 -11.21 1.02 -6.10
CA VAL A 69 -10.57 2.08 -6.90
C VAL A 69 -11.20 3.46 -6.64
N GLU A 70 -12.48 3.49 -6.31
CA GLU A 70 -13.20 4.72 -5.96
C GLU A 70 -12.75 5.29 -4.61
N LYS A 71 -12.76 6.63 -4.48
CA LYS A 71 -12.23 7.34 -3.30
C LYS A 71 -12.86 6.91 -1.97
N SER A 72 -14.15 6.59 -1.96
CA SER A 72 -14.92 6.16 -0.78
C SER A 72 -14.48 4.82 -0.21
N PHE A 73 -13.82 3.97 -1.01
CA PHE A 73 -13.44 2.62 -0.61
C PHE A 73 -11.93 2.46 -0.38
N LYS A 74 -11.14 3.53 -0.61
CA LYS A 74 -9.68 3.47 -0.42
C LYS A 74 -9.26 3.22 1.02
N SER A 75 -10.02 3.72 1.99
CA SER A 75 -9.82 3.46 3.43
C SER A 75 -9.82 1.97 3.73
N ASP A 76 -10.86 1.26 3.29
CA ASP A 76 -11.05 -0.17 3.50
C ASP A 76 -9.93 -0.98 2.85
N PHE A 77 -9.50 -0.56 1.66
CA PHE A 77 -8.35 -1.15 0.99
C PHE A 77 -7.07 -0.98 1.79
N TYR A 78 -6.78 0.23 2.29
CA TYR A 78 -5.58 0.43 3.09
C TYR A 78 -5.62 -0.34 4.40
N LYS A 79 -6.79 -0.43 5.04
CA LYS A 79 -7.00 -1.25 6.24
C LYS A 79 -6.58 -2.69 5.95
N ALA A 80 -7.18 -3.30 4.94
CA ALA A 80 -6.91 -4.68 4.59
C ALA A 80 -5.49 -4.91 4.03
N ALA A 81 -4.91 -3.95 3.31
CA ALA A 81 -3.57 -4.07 2.75
C ALA A 81 -2.46 -3.98 3.81
N LEU A 82 -2.72 -3.31 4.94
CA LEU A 82 -1.72 -2.99 5.96
C LEU A 82 -1.96 -3.68 7.31
N GLN A 83 -3.05 -4.43 7.48
CA GLN A 83 -3.46 -5.03 8.77
C GLN A 83 -2.32 -5.79 9.46
N GLU A 84 -1.66 -6.73 8.76
CA GLU A 84 -0.55 -7.51 9.33
C GLU A 84 0.68 -6.67 9.72
N GLU A 85 0.93 -5.55 9.03
CA GLU A 85 2.06 -4.68 9.34
C GLU A 85 1.77 -3.81 10.56
N ILE A 86 0.52 -3.40 10.73
CA ILE A 86 0.05 -2.58 11.85
C ILE A 86 0.00 -3.39 13.14
N ASP A 87 -0.42 -4.65 13.06
CA ASP A 87 -0.44 -5.58 14.21
C ASP A 87 0.96 -6.01 14.64
N SER A 88 1.98 -5.70 13.82
CA SER A 88 3.37 -5.88 14.17
C SER A 88 3.94 -4.58 14.74
N ASP A 89 4.77 -4.66 15.79
CA ASP A 89 5.58 -3.53 16.29
C ASP A 89 6.54 -2.95 15.22
N CYS A 90 6.58 -3.56 14.01
CA CYS A 90 7.44 -3.22 12.89
C CYS A 90 6.89 -2.13 11.97
N LEU A 91 5.81 -1.43 12.31
CA LEU A 91 5.41 -0.25 11.55
C LEU A 91 6.42 0.90 11.72
N GLY A 92 7.45 0.84 10.87
CA GLY A 92 8.22 1.99 10.48
C GLY A 92 7.33 3.11 9.94
N LYS A 93 7.82 4.35 9.93
CA LYS A 93 7.09 5.45 9.29
C LYS A 93 6.87 5.10 7.82
N ILE A 94 5.62 5.22 7.34
CA ILE A 94 5.35 5.14 5.90
C ILE A 94 6.17 6.23 5.23
N HIS A 95 7.09 5.79 4.38
CA HIS A 95 7.96 6.65 3.60
C HIS A 95 7.22 7.23 2.40
N SER A 96 6.49 6.37 1.67
CA SER A 96 5.70 6.80 0.51
C SER A 96 4.64 5.78 0.13
N ILE A 97 3.53 6.27 -0.43
CA ILE A 97 2.51 5.45 -1.09
C ILE A 97 2.42 5.89 -2.54
N ARG A 98 2.53 4.94 -3.48
CA ARG A 98 2.53 5.20 -4.93
C ARG A 98 1.47 4.38 -5.63
N TYR A 99 0.90 4.92 -6.69
CA TYR A 99 -0.12 4.25 -7.48
C TYR A 99 0.33 3.95 -8.89
N TYR A 100 0.03 2.73 -9.32
CA TYR A 100 0.41 2.19 -10.62
C TYR A 100 -0.74 1.47 -11.29
N LYS A 101 -0.69 1.41 -12.62
CA LYS A 101 -1.58 0.60 -13.44
C LYS A 101 -0.73 -0.35 -14.27
N ASP A 102 -1.08 -1.62 -14.31
CA ASP A 102 -0.40 -2.57 -15.19
C ASP A 102 -0.91 -2.50 -16.64
N PHE A 103 -0.31 -3.29 -17.52
CA PHE A 103 -0.70 -3.35 -18.93
C PHE A 103 -2.08 -3.99 -19.18
N GLU A 104 -2.60 -4.77 -18.22
CA GLU A 104 -3.96 -5.32 -18.28
C GLU A 104 -4.99 -4.31 -17.73
N GLY A 105 -4.53 -3.17 -17.22
CA GLY A 105 -5.35 -2.11 -16.67
C GLY A 105 -5.73 -2.31 -15.20
N LYS A 106 -5.11 -3.25 -14.49
CA LYS A 106 -5.33 -3.47 -13.06
C LYS A 106 -4.60 -2.39 -12.27
N TYR A 107 -5.21 -1.96 -11.17
CA TYR A 107 -4.63 -0.97 -10.26
C TYR A 107 -3.74 -1.63 -9.22
N LEU A 108 -2.61 -1.02 -8.91
CA LEU A 108 -1.67 -1.47 -7.90
C LEU A 108 -1.28 -0.29 -7.02
N VAL A 109 -1.11 -0.56 -5.73
CA VAL A 109 -0.63 0.40 -4.74
C VAL A 109 0.64 -0.13 -4.14
N GLN A 110 1.67 0.70 -4.16
CA GLN A 110 2.94 0.43 -3.51
C GLN A 110 3.00 1.18 -2.18
N PHE A 111 3.21 0.47 -1.09
CA PHE A 111 3.50 1.03 0.23
C PHE A 111 4.97 0.83 0.54
N ILE A 112 5.68 1.89 0.93
CA ILE A 112 7.10 1.86 1.29
C ILE A 112 7.23 2.32 2.73
N PHE A 113 7.92 1.54 3.54
CA PHE A 113 8.17 1.75 4.97
C PHE A 113 9.66 1.88 5.23
N ASP A 114 10.04 2.78 6.12
CA ASP A 114 11.40 2.85 6.66
C ASP A 114 11.49 1.95 7.90
N ILE A 115 12.25 0.84 7.81
CA ILE A 115 12.50 -0.10 8.90
C ILE A 115 13.51 0.54 9.88
N LYS A 116 13.22 0.49 11.19
CA LYS A 116 14.12 0.96 12.26
C LYS A 116 15.23 -0.03 12.56
#